data_AF-A0A804Q7D5-F1
#
_entry.id   AF-A0A804Q7D5-F1
#
_cell.length_a   1.000
_cell.length_b   1.000
_cell.length_c   1.000
_cell.angle_alpha   90.00
_cell.angle_beta   90.00
_cell.angle_gamma   90.00
#
_symmetry.space_group_name_H-M   'P 1'
#
loop_
_entity.id
_entity.type
_entity.pdbx_description
1 polymer ?
#
loop_
_entity_poly.entity_id
_entity_poly.type
_entity_poly.pdbx_seq_one_letter_code
_entity_poly.pdbx_strand_id
1 'polypeptide(L)'
;MAAMRGLQQLDVAHNQLWGHIPEGVCALPGLRNFTYSDNYFCTQPQRCLHIRRVDDRRNCIAGRPDQRPADQCLAFLHRPPVHCDDHGCFGPPPHY
;
A
#
# COMPACT_ATOMS: atom_id res chain seq x y z
N MET A 1 -1.01 -2.53 16.25
CA MET A 1 -0.22 -3.73 15.84
C MET A 1 -1.04 -4.54 14.84
N ALA A 2 -0.42 -5.17 13.85
CA ALA A 2 -1.12 -6.10 12.96
C ALA A 2 -1.44 -7.41 13.71
N ALA A 3 -2.70 -7.86 13.67
CA ALA A 3 -3.19 -8.99 14.48
C ALA A 3 -3.11 -10.35 13.77
N MET A 4 -2.91 -10.37 12.45
CA MET A 4 -2.93 -11.58 11.62
C MET A 4 -1.61 -12.36 11.72
N ARG A 5 -1.26 -12.85 12.91
CA ARG A 5 0.04 -13.49 13.20
C ARG A 5 0.34 -14.72 12.34
N GLY A 6 -0.71 -15.42 11.88
CA GLY A 6 -0.61 -16.57 10.98
C GLY A 6 -0.54 -16.22 9.49
N LEU A 7 -0.60 -14.93 9.11
CA LEU A 7 -0.57 -14.52 7.72
C LEU A 7 0.80 -14.81 7.10
N GLN A 8 0.81 -15.54 6.00
CA GLN A 8 2.03 -15.92 5.29
C GLN A 8 2.15 -15.33 3.89
N GLN A 9 1.02 -15.09 3.25
CA GLN A 9 0.92 -14.55 1.91
C GLN A 9 -0.09 -13.41 1.95
N LEU A 10 0.34 -12.23 1.53
CA LEU A 10 -0.50 -11.05 1.39
C LEU A 10 -0.36 -10.53 -0.03
N ASP A 11 -1.44 -10.57 -0.80
CA ASP A 11 -1.50 -10.00 -2.13
C ASP A 11 -2.60 -8.93 -2.16
N VAL A 12 -2.18 -7.69 -2.39
CA VAL A 12 -3.05 -6.52 -2.55
C VAL A 12 -2.74 -5.79 -3.85
N ALA A 13 -2.12 -6.48 -4.81
CA ALA A 13 -1.74 -5.89 -6.09
C ALA A 13 -2.95 -5.43 -6.91
N HIS A 14 -2.71 -4.56 -7.89
CA HIS A 14 -3.73 -4.06 -8.84
C HIS A 14 -4.95 -3.40 -8.18
N ASN A 15 -4.70 -2.60 -7.14
CA ASN A 15 -5.72 -1.79 -6.49
C ASN A 15 -5.40 -0.29 -6.66
N GLN A 16 -6.19 0.55 -6.00
CA GLN A 16 -5.97 2.00 -5.89
C GLN A 16 -5.55 2.38 -4.46
N LEU A 17 -4.89 1.47 -3.74
CA LEU A 17 -4.39 1.75 -2.39
C LEU A 17 -3.27 2.76 -2.48
N TRP A 18 -3.22 3.67 -1.51
CA TRP A 18 -2.27 4.77 -1.50
C TRP A 18 -1.82 5.10 -0.07
N GLY A 19 -0.80 5.94 0.04
CA GLY A 19 -0.21 6.35 1.33
C GLY A 19 0.95 5.46 1.75
N HIS A 20 1.12 5.28 3.05
CA HIS A 20 2.27 4.59 3.63
C HIS A 20 1.92 3.12 3.96
N ILE A 21 2.81 2.18 3.62
CA ILE A 21 2.70 0.81 4.12
C ILE A 21 2.90 0.81 5.64
N PRO A 22 1.95 0.31 6.45
CA PRO A 22 2.10 0.28 7.91
C PRO A 22 3.22 -0.69 8.34
N GLU A 23 4.12 -0.23 9.22
CA GLU A 23 5.23 -1.03 9.77
C GLU A 23 4.78 -2.41 10.30
N GLY A 24 3.60 -2.44 10.92
CA GLY A 24 3.03 -3.65 11.50
C GLY A 24 2.78 -4.77 10.50
N VAL A 25 2.50 -4.46 9.23
CA VAL A 25 2.32 -5.46 8.16
C VAL A 25 3.64 -6.17 7.90
N CYS A 26 4.73 -5.41 7.73
CA CYS A 26 6.04 -5.96 7.45
C CYS A 26 6.72 -6.58 8.68
N ALA A 27 6.17 -6.36 9.88
CA ALA A 27 6.57 -7.01 11.12
C ALA A 27 5.80 -8.31 11.43
N LEU A 28 4.88 -8.75 10.56
CA LEU A 28 4.17 -10.01 10.76
C LEU A 28 5.13 -11.20 10.72
N PRO A 29 5.18 -12.04 11.77
CA PRO A 29 6.22 -13.06 11.92
C PRO A 29 6.12 -14.19 10.89
N GLY A 30 4.91 -14.47 10.39
CA GLY A 30 4.67 -15.51 9.39
C GLY A 30 4.82 -15.05 7.95
N LEU A 31 4.94 -13.74 7.69
CA LEU A 31 4.81 -13.19 6.34
C LEU A 31 6.03 -13.55 5.48
N ARG A 32 5.77 -14.25 4.38
CA ARG A 32 6.78 -14.79 3.45
C ARG A 32 6.66 -14.20 2.05
N ASN A 33 5.45 -13.83 1.65
CA ASN A 33 5.18 -13.19 0.37
C ASN A 33 4.31 -11.97 0.59
N PHE A 34 4.76 -10.82 0.07
CA PHE A 34 4.01 -9.58 0.10
C PHE A 34 4.01 -8.93 -1.29
N THR A 35 2.90 -9.09 -2.01
CA THR A 35 2.69 -8.47 -3.32
C THR A 35 1.79 -7.25 -3.12
N TYR A 36 2.28 -6.06 -3.47
CA TYR A 36 1.51 -4.81 -3.41
C TYR A 36 1.73 -3.95 -4.65
N SER A 37 2.14 -4.57 -5.75
CA SER A 37 2.39 -3.92 -7.02
C SER A 37 1.15 -3.25 -7.59
N ASP A 38 1.35 -2.34 -8.55
CA ASP A 38 0.27 -1.67 -9.26
C ASP A 38 -0.69 -0.84 -8.39
N ASN A 39 -0.21 -0.32 -7.25
CA ASN A 39 -0.92 0.62 -6.37
C ASN A 39 -0.31 2.03 -6.46
N TYR A 40 -0.58 2.89 -5.48
CA TYR A 40 -0.10 4.27 -5.35
C TYR A 40 0.56 4.51 -3.97
N PHE A 41 1.17 3.49 -3.37
CA PHE A 41 1.91 3.67 -2.12
C PHE A 41 3.12 4.58 -2.35
N CYS A 42 3.36 5.51 -1.42
CA CYS A 42 4.44 6.51 -1.52
C CYS A 42 5.69 6.13 -0.72
N THR A 43 5.56 5.22 0.25
CA THR A 43 6.70 4.73 1.04
C THR A 43 6.51 3.27 1.44
N GLN A 44 7.63 2.58 1.64
CA GLN A 44 7.69 1.29 2.31
C GLN A 44 8.67 1.31 3.48
N PRO A 45 8.34 0.68 4.62
CA PRO A 45 9.31 0.34 5.64
C PRO A 45 10.50 -0.45 5.10
N GLN A 46 11.70 -0.17 5.61
CA GLN A 46 12.89 -0.97 5.31
C GLN A 46 12.69 -2.44 5.65
N ARG A 47 11.95 -2.74 6.73
CA ARG A 47 11.63 -4.11 7.14
C ARG A 47 10.96 -4.94 6.04
N CYS A 48 10.13 -4.32 5.18
CA CYS A 48 9.47 -5.03 4.10
C CYS A 48 10.50 -5.65 3.13
N LEU A 49 11.66 -5.02 2.94
CA LEU A 49 12.73 -5.53 2.07
C LEU A 49 13.36 -6.84 2.56
N HIS A 50 13.14 -7.20 3.83
CA HIS A 50 13.62 -8.46 4.40
C HIS A 50 12.61 -9.61 4.28
N ILE A 51 11.41 -9.36 3.75
CA ILE A 51 10.43 -10.41 3.45
C ILE A 51 10.96 -11.23 2.26
N ARG A 52 10.83 -12.56 2.34
CA ARG A 52 11.43 -13.50 1.36
C ARG A 52 11.04 -13.20 -0.09
N ARG A 53 9.80 -12.77 -0.33
CA ARG A 53 9.29 -12.36 -1.64
C ARG A 53 8.49 -11.07 -1.50
N VAL A 54 8.87 -10.08 -2.29
CA VAL A 54 8.24 -8.76 -2.34
C VAL A 54 8.07 -8.35 -3.79
N ASP A 55 6.89 -7.88 -4.14
CA ASP A 55 6.64 -7.18 -5.39
C ASP A 55 6.04 -5.80 -5.08
N ASP A 56 6.88 -4.77 -5.26
CA ASP A 56 6.56 -3.37 -4.98
C ASP A 56 6.50 -2.50 -6.25
N ARG A 57 6.58 -3.15 -7.43
CA ARG A 57 6.63 -2.48 -8.73
C ARG A 57 5.36 -1.69 -8.99
N ARG A 58 5.46 -0.67 -9.84
CA ARG A 58 4.33 0.17 -10.26
C ARG A 58 3.57 0.78 -9.07
N ASN A 59 4.30 1.25 -8.07
CA ASN A 59 3.83 2.15 -7.02
C ASN A 59 4.39 3.58 -7.22
N CYS A 60 4.32 4.42 -6.19
CA CYS A 60 4.84 5.78 -6.16
C CYS A 60 6.00 5.93 -5.16
N ILE A 61 6.82 4.90 -5.01
CA ILE A 61 7.85 4.81 -3.97
C ILE A 61 9.17 5.36 -4.50
N ALA A 62 9.55 6.55 -4.05
CA ALA A 62 10.79 7.20 -4.51
C ALA A 62 12.03 6.32 -4.28
N GLY A 63 12.88 6.21 -5.31
CA GLY A 63 14.15 5.48 -5.25
C GLY A 63 14.05 3.95 -5.39
N ARG A 64 12.86 3.37 -5.53
CA ARG A 64 12.68 1.95 -5.87
C ARG A 64 12.69 1.74 -7.39
N PRO A 65 13.10 0.57 -7.89
CA PRO A 65 13.03 0.24 -9.32
C PRO A 65 11.58 0.05 -9.80
N ASP A 66 11.37 0.15 -11.11
CA ASP A 66 10.13 -0.19 -11.82
C ASP A 66 8.85 0.48 -11.27
N GLN A 67 8.98 1.71 -10.78
CA GLN A 67 7.85 2.49 -10.24
C GLN A 67 7.02 3.15 -11.34
N ARG A 68 5.82 3.63 -10.97
CA ARG A 68 5.00 4.42 -11.89
C ARG A 68 5.74 5.70 -12.29
N PRO A 69 5.53 6.17 -13.52
CA PRO A 69 5.91 7.52 -13.91
C PRO A 69 5.37 8.57 -12.93
N ALA A 70 6.17 9.61 -12.67
CA ALA A 70 5.85 10.62 -11.65
C ALA A 70 4.54 11.37 -11.93
N ASP A 71 4.23 11.61 -13.21
CA ASP A 71 2.97 12.22 -13.67
C ASP A 71 1.75 11.38 -13.30
N GLN A 72 1.82 10.04 -13.37
CA GLN A 72 0.73 9.16 -12.92
C GLN A 72 0.51 9.24 -11.40
N CYS A 73 1.59 9.30 -10.63
CA CYS A 73 1.52 9.45 -9.17
C CYS A 73 0.94 10.80 -8.78
N LEU A 74 1.38 11.89 -9.41
CA LEU A 74 0.85 13.23 -9.19
C LEU A 74 -0.63 13.32 -9.59
N ALA A 75 -1.00 12.79 -10.75
CA ALA A 75 -2.38 12.76 -11.21
C ALA A 75 -3.31 12.02 -10.24
N PHE A 76 -2.83 10.97 -9.57
CA PHE A 76 -3.60 10.28 -8.52
C PHE A 76 -3.74 11.14 -7.26
N LEU A 77 -2.66 11.78 -6.81
CA LEU A 77 -2.66 12.65 -5.61
C LEU A 77 -3.59 13.86 -5.75
N HIS A 78 -3.83 14.35 -6.97
CA HIS A 78 -4.75 15.45 -7.24
C HIS A 78 -6.24 15.05 -7.26
N ARG A 79 -6.57 13.77 -7.09
CA ARG A 79 -7.96 13.32 -6.99
C ARG A 79 -8.58 13.76 -5.65
N PRO A 80 -9.91 13.94 -5.58
CA PRO A 80 -10.59 14.12 -4.31
C PRO A 80 -10.26 12.98 -3.34
N PRO A 81 -10.02 13.27 -2.05
CA PRO A 81 -9.70 12.24 -1.08
C PRO A 81 -10.85 11.23 -0.96
N VAL A 82 -10.48 9.97 -0.82
CA VAL A 82 -11.43 8.91 -0.49
C VAL A 82 -11.87 9.09 0.96
N HIS A 83 -13.18 9.16 1.16
CA HIS A 83 -13.77 9.13 2.49
C HIS A 83 -14.27 7.73 2.79
N CYS A 84 -13.74 7.13 3.85
CA CYS A 84 -14.27 5.90 4.42
C CYS A 84 -15.19 6.27 5.60
N ASP A 85 -16.38 5.71 5.64
CA ASP A 85 -17.26 5.82 6.81
C ASP A 85 -16.77 4.94 7.96
N ASP A 86 -17.47 4.97 9.10
CA ASP A 86 -17.13 4.16 10.28
C ASP A 86 -17.20 2.64 10.02
N HIS A 87 -17.85 2.22 8.93
CA HIS A 87 -17.94 0.83 8.49
C HIS A 87 -16.82 0.45 7.50
N GLY A 88 -15.95 1.40 7.13
CA GLY A 88 -14.90 1.19 6.14
C GLY A 88 -15.39 1.17 4.69
N CYS A 89 -16.62 1.60 4.44
CA CYS A 89 -17.21 1.74 3.11
C CYS A 89 -16.95 3.15 2.55
N PHE A 90 -17.07 3.32 1.23
CA PHE A 90 -17.04 4.65 0.63
C PHE A 90 -18.21 5.49 1.15
N GLY A 91 -17.90 6.49 1.96
CA GLY A 91 -18.85 7.45 2.48
C GLY A 91 -19.10 8.60 1.48
N PRO A 92 -20.24 9.31 1.62
CA PRO A 92 -20.40 10.57 0.92
C PRO A 92 -19.31 11.57 1.34
N PRO A 93 -19.01 12.58 0.51
CA PRO A 93 -18.14 13.68 0.93
C PRO A 93 -18.70 14.28 2.22
N PRO A 94 -17.86 14.71 3.17
CA PRO A 94 -18.33 15.43 4.35
C PRO A 94 -19.13 16.65 3.89
N HIS A 95 -20.38 16.75 4.35
CA HIS A 95 -21.20 17.94 4.16
C HIS A 95 -20.57 19.08 4.98
N TYR A 96 -20.00 20.07 4.29
CA TYR A 96 -19.61 21.36 4.88
C TYR A 96 -20.84 22.19 5.24
#